data_AF-A0A7C3BKJ0-F1
#
_entry.id   AF-A0A7C3BKJ0-F1
#
_cell.length_a   1.000
_cell.length_b   1.000
_cell.length_c   1.000
_cell.angle_alpha   90.00
_cell.angle_beta   90.00
_cell.angle_gamma   90.00
#
_symmetry.space_group_name_H-M   'P 1'
#
loop_
_entity.id
_entity.type
_entity.pdbx_description
1 polymer ?
#
loop_
_entity_poly.entity_id
_entity_poly.type
_entity_poly.pdbx_seq_one_letter_code
_entity_poly.pdbx_strand_id
1 'polypeptide(L)'
;MLTLTDTLTALTGVSPQITQQQPIASVVIDSRQAEAGSLFVALPGENVDGHNFAQAAFDAGAIVAIVDKAVNVDCAIIEAASPQFPANWKKPVCIKVENSLLALQKLAACWRRQFSPQVIGITGSVGKTSTKELAHSVLAQKYKT
;
A
#
# COMPACT_ATOMS: atom_id res chain seq x y z
N MET A 1 8.13 -8.51 6.71
CA MET A 1 8.42 -7.46 5.71
C MET A 1 7.41 -7.61 4.59
N LEU A 2 6.82 -6.55 4.07
CA LEU A 2 5.84 -6.65 2.98
C LEU A 2 6.57 -6.87 1.64
N THR A 3 6.08 -7.77 0.80
CA THR A 3 6.65 -8.06 -0.52
C THR A 3 5.66 -7.80 -1.67
N LEU A 4 6.17 -7.75 -2.89
CA LEU A 4 5.34 -7.71 -4.10
C LEU A 4 4.40 -8.93 -4.18
N THR A 5 4.90 -10.12 -3.85
CA THR A 5 4.10 -11.35 -3.83
C THR A 5 2.96 -11.25 -2.82
N ASP A 6 3.22 -10.72 -1.61
CA ASP A 6 2.17 -10.50 -0.61
C ASP A 6 1.12 -9.52 -1.12
N THR A 7 1.57 -8.44 -1.76
CA THR A 7 0.70 -7.40 -2.33
C THR A 7 -0.21 -7.98 -3.41
N LEU A 8 0.36 -8.69 -4.38
CA LEU A 8 -0.40 -9.32 -5.47
C LEU A 8 -1.36 -10.39 -4.93
N THR A 9 -0.91 -11.22 -3.99
CA THR A 9 -1.77 -12.24 -3.38
C THR A 9 -2.92 -11.60 -2.62
N ALA A 10 -2.67 -10.52 -1.86
CA ALA A 10 -3.69 -9.81 -1.10
C ALA A 10 -4.74 -9.12 -1.98
N LEU A 11 -4.34 -8.62 -3.15
CA LEU A 11 -5.21 -7.85 -4.04
C LEU A 11 -5.91 -8.70 -5.10
N THR A 12 -5.28 -9.79 -5.54
CA THR A 12 -5.78 -10.65 -6.63
C THR A 12 -6.30 -12.00 -6.14
N GLY A 13 -5.95 -12.42 -4.92
CA GLY A 13 -6.23 -13.76 -4.41
C GLY A 13 -5.36 -14.87 -5.01
N VAL A 14 -4.49 -14.54 -5.98
CA VAL A 14 -3.61 -15.49 -6.67
C VAL A 14 -2.16 -15.20 -6.28
N SER A 15 -1.43 -16.25 -5.90
CA SER A 15 0.00 -16.13 -5.60
C SER A 15 0.82 -16.27 -6.89
N PRO A 16 1.56 -15.24 -7.32
CA PRO A 16 2.42 -15.32 -8.50
C PRO A 16 3.68 -16.14 -8.20
N GLN A 17 4.16 -16.90 -9.18
CA GLN A 17 5.44 -17.61 -9.10
C GLN A 17 6.61 -16.66 -9.39
N ILE A 18 6.89 -15.75 -8.46
CA ILE A 18 8.05 -14.84 -8.53
C ILE A 18 9.23 -15.51 -7.82
N THR A 19 10.30 -15.82 -8.56
CA THR A 19 11.46 -16.56 -8.04
C THR A 19 12.28 -15.75 -7.04
N GLN A 20 12.29 -14.41 -7.15
CA GLN A 20 13.05 -13.53 -6.26
C GLN A 20 12.09 -12.70 -5.39
N GLN A 21 12.38 -12.64 -4.09
CA GLN A 21 11.66 -11.75 -3.19
C GLN A 21 11.90 -10.30 -3.56
N GLN A 22 10.82 -9.55 -3.70
CA GLN A 22 10.86 -8.12 -4.01
C GLN A 22 10.22 -7.36 -2.85
N PRO A 23 11.03 -6.83 -1.92
CA PRO A 23 10.50 -6.10 -0.78
C PRO A 23 9.85 -4.79 -1.22
N ILE A 24 8.76 -4.44 -0.54
CA ILE A 24 8.17 -3.10 -0.56
C ILE A 24 8.75 -2.33 0.63
N ALA A 25 9.48 -1.26 0.36
CA ALA A 25 10.15 -0.46 1.39
C ALA A 25 9.14 0.38 2.19
N SER A 26 8.18 0.98 1.50
CA SER A 26 7.14 1.83 2.07
C SER A 26 5.87 1.80 1.22
N VAL A 27 4.74 2.18 1.82
CA VAL A 27 3.47 2.37 1.11
C VAL A 27 3.08 3.84 1.26
N VAL A 28 2.90 4.53 0.15
CA VAL A 28 2.63 5.97 0.11
C VAL A 28 1.40 6.29 -0.75
N ILE A 29 0.64 7.31 -0.34
CA ILE A 29 -0.50 7.86 -1.09
C ILE A 29 -0.18 9.22 -1.73
N ASP A 30 0.99 9.77 -1.41
CA ASP A 30 1.50 11.04 -1.92
C ASP A 30 2.80 10.75 -2.69
N SER A 31 2.82 11.04 -3.99
CA SER A 31 3.96 10.75 -4.86
C SER A 31 5.22 11.49 -4.45
N ARG A 32 5.11 12.60 -3.72
CA ARG A 32 6.25 13.37 -3.20
C ARG A 32 6.98 12.64 -2.06
N GLN A 33 6.34 11.65 -1.45
CA GLN A 33 6.91 10.81 -0.39
C GLN A 33 7.43 9.47 -0.94
N ALA A 34 7.30 9.24 -2.25
CA ALA A 34 7.81 8.03 -2.86
C ALA A 34 9.34 8.03 -2.86
N GLU A 35 9.89 6.87 -2.57
CA GLU A 35 11.33 6.58 -2.56
C GLU A 35 11.59 5.22 -3.26
N ALA A 36 12.86 4.86 -3.41
CA ALA A 36 13.28 3.59 -3.99
C ALA A 36 12.60 2.38 -3.30
N GLY A 37 11.83 1.60 -4.06
CA GLY A 37 11.14 0.42 -3.56
C GLY A 37 9.75 0.69 -2.95
N SER A 38 9.24 1.91 -3.09
CA SER A 38 7.90 2.26 -2.61
C SER A 38 6.79 1.59 -3.42
N LEU A 39 5.66 1.39 -2.77
CA LEU A 39 4.37 1.15 -3.40
C LEU A 39 3.54 2.42 -3.30
N PHE A 40 3.15 2.97 -4.44
CA PHE A 40 2.25 4.12 -4.52
C PHE A 40 0.79 3.67 -4.63
N VAL A 41 -0.13 4.33 -3.93
CA VAL A 41 -1.57 4.11 -4.07
C VAL A 41 -2.22 5.38 -4.59
N ALA A 42 -2.69 5.33 -5.83
CA ALA A 42 -3.40 6.43 -6.45
C ALA A 42 -4.83 6.50 -5.90
N LEU A 43 -5.08 7.46 -5.01
CA LEU A 43 -6.41 7.73 -4.48
C LEU A 43 -7.07 8.90 -5.24
N PRO A 44 -8.38 8.82 -5.54
CA PRO A 44 -9.13 9.99 -6.01
C PRO A 44 -9.28 10.98 -4.84
N GLY A 45 -8.80 12.20 -5.03
CA GLY A 45 -9.04 13.32 -4.10
C GLY A 45 -10.11 14.27 -4.63
N GLU A 46 -10.68 15.09 -3.75
CA GLU A 46 -11.69 16.09 -4.13
C GLU A 46 -11.13 17.18 -5.06
N ASN A 47 -9.87 17.58 -4.83
CA ASN A 47 -9.20 18.64 -5.60
C ASN A 47 -8.13 18.10 -6.56
N VAL A 48 -7.51 16.97 -6.21
CA VAL A 48 -6.33 16.44 -6.90
C VAL A 48 -6.49 14.93 -7.01
N ASP A 49 -6.39 14.42 -8.23
CA ASP A 49 -6.49 12.99 -8.51
C ASP A 49 -5.10 12.33 -8.48
N GLY A 50 -4.88 11.41 -7.53
CA GLY A 50 -3.62 10.70 -7.34
C GLY A 50 -3.14 9.93 -8.58
N HIS A 51 -4.06 9.53 -9.47
CA HIS A 51 -3.72 8.79 -10.69
C HIS A 51 -2.85 9.60 -11.65
N ASN A 52 -2.97 10.92 -11.62
CA ASN A 52 -2.14 11.82 -12.43
C ASN A 52 -0.67 11.83 -11.98
N PHE A 53 -0.37 11.25 -10.81
CA PHE A 53 0.97 11.25 -10.22
C PHE A 53 1.64 9.88 -10.20
N ALA A 54 1.05 8.87 -10.87
CA ALA A 54 1.66 7.54 -10.97
C ALA A 54 3.05 7.59 -11.62
N GLN A 55 3.23 8.37 -12.70
CA GLN A 55 4.53 8.55 -13.33
C GLN A 55 5.53 9.20 -12.37
N ALA A 56 5.14 10.27 -11.70
CA ALA A 56 6.01 10.96 -10.74
C ALA A 56 6.44 10.05 -9.57
N ALA A 57 5.55 9.17 -9.10
CA ALA A 57 5.90 8.19 -8.08
C ALA A 57 6.94 7.17 -8.60
N PHE A 58 6.82 6.72 -9.85
CA PHE A 58 7.81 5.84 -10.48
C PHE A 58 9.14 6.54 -10.70
N ASP A 59 9.14 7.80 -11.13
CA ASP A 59 10.35 8.61 -11.29
C ASP A 59 11.09 8.79 -9.95
N ALA A 60 10.34 8.84 -8.84
CA ALA A 60 10.87 8.88 -7.47
C ALA A 60 11.31 7.49 -6.94
N GLY A 61 11.15 6.42 -7.71
CA GLY A 61 11.64 5.08 -7.39
C GLY A 61 10.59 4.11 -6.86
N ALA A 62 9.30 4.44 -6.92
CA ALA A 62 8.25 3.48 -6.66
C ALA A 62 8.32 2.32 -7.68
N ILE A 63 8.15 1.10 -7.19
CA ILE A 63 8.23 -0.11 -8.02
C ILE A 63 6.85 -0.67 -8.37
N VAL A 64 5.81 -0.22 -7.65
CA VAL A 64 4.42 -0.61 -7.81
C VAL A 64 3.52 0.60 -7.68
N ALA A 65 2.49 0.70 -8.50
CA ALA A 65 1.36 1.61 -8.28
C ALA A 65 0.03 0.82 -8.23
N ILE A 66 -0.80 1.07 -7.21
CA ILE A 66 -2.20 0.64 -7.19
C ILE A 66 -3.04 1.76 -7.81
N VAL A 67 -3.85 1.42 -8.81
CA VAL A 67 -4.70 2.35 -9.55
C VAL A 67 -6.09 1.74 -9.73
N ASP A 68 -7.15 2.55 -9.73
CA ASP A 68 -8.51 2.07 -10.01
C ASP A 68 -9.06 2.51 -11.37
N LYS A 69 -8.27 3.28 -12.13
CA LYS A 69 -8.55 3.67 -13.50
C LYS A 69 -7.28 3.65 -14.36
N ALA A 70 -7.47 3.80 -15.67
CA ALA A 70 -6.36 3.85 -16.60
C ALA A 70 -5.42 5.03 -16.30
N VAL A 71 -4.12 4.75 -16.35
CA VAL A 71 -3.04 5.72 -16.17
C VAL A 71 -2.11 5.66 -17.37
N ASN A 72 -1.63 6.81 -17.84
CA ASN A 72 -0.71 6.88 -18.98
C ASN A 72 0.74 6.79 -18.48
N VAL A 73 1.18 5.57 -18.21
CA VAL A 73 2.51 5.24 -17.69
C VAL A 73 3.05 4.03 -18.44
N ASP A 74 4.34 4.03 -18.76
CA ASP A 74 5.01 2.90 -19.41
C ASP A 74 5.37 1.83 -18.36
N CYS A 75 4.35 1.09 -17.89
CA CYS A 75 4.45 0.00 -16.93
C CYS A 75 3.68 -1.22 -17.42
N ALA A 76 4.04 -2.41 -16.93
CA ALA A 76 3.15 -3.57 -17.05
C ALA A 76 1.90 -3.34 -16.19
N ILE A 77 0.71 -3.61 -16.72
CA ILE A 77 -0.56 -3.51 -15.98
C ILE A 77 -1.07 -4.91 -15.64
N ILE A 78 -1.36 -5.15 -14.37
CA ILE A 78 -1.97 -6.38 -13.86
C ILE A 78 -3.40 -6.04 -13.41
N GLU A 79 -4.39 -6.60 -14.09
CA GLU A 79 -5.80 -6.47 -13.71
C GLU A 79 -6.11 -7.39 -12.54
N ALA A 80 -6.45 -6.85 -11.37
CA ALA A 80 -6.68 -7.64 -10.17
C ALA A 80 -7.90 -8.56 -10.27
N ALA A 81 -8.90 -8.20 -11.09
CA ALA A 81 -10.09 -9.00 -11.34
C ALA A 81 -9.84 -10.20 -12.27
N SER A 82 -8.73 -10.19 -13.02
CA SER A 82 -8.35 -11.28 -13.94
C SER A 82 -6.82 -11.32 -14.02
N PRO A 83 -6.16 -11.75 -12.93
CA PRO A 83 -4.72 -11.61 -12.79
C PRO A 83 -4.00 -12.47 -13.81
N GLN A 84 -3.28 -11.80 -14.72
CA GLN A 84 -2.32 -12.42 -15.61
C GLN A 84 -0.94 -11.87 -15.24
N PHE A 85 -0.05 -12.78 -14.87
CA PHE A 85 1.30 -12.41 -14.45
C PHE A 85 2.25 -12.51 -15.64
N PRO A 86 3.02 -11.46 -15.94
CA PRO A 86 3.99 -11.53 -17.03
C PRO A 86 5.07 -12.57 -16.69
N ALA A 87 5.48 -13.36 -17.69
CA ALA A 87 6.60 -14.29 -17.54
C ALA A 87 7.91 -13.56 -17.18
N ASN A 88 8.08 -12.35 -17.71
CA ASN A 88 9.22 -11.46 -17.43
C ASN A 88 8.78 -10.30 -16.55
N TRP A 89 9.10 -10.38 -15.26
CA TRP A 89 8.82 -9.31 -14.29
C TRP A 89 9.73 -8.11 -14.51
N LYS A 90 9.21 -7.06 -15.14
CA LYS A 90 9.88 -5.75 -15.28
C LYS A 90 9.17 -4.73 -14.41
N LYS A 91 9.93 -4.03 -13.56
CA LYS A 91 9.47 -2.88 -12.77
C LYS A 91 9.61 -1.60 -13.60
N PRO A 92 8.76 -0.58 -13.37
CA PRO A 92 7.63 -0.56 -12.45
C PRO A 92 6.41 -1.33 -12.98
N VAL A 93 5.48 -1.69 -12.08
CA VAL A 93 4.23 -2.40 -12.39
C VAL A 93 3.04 -1.65 -11.82
N CYS A 94 1.94 -1.63 -12.56
CA CYS A 94 0.67 -1.07 -12.13
C CYS A 94 -0.31 -2.21 -11.81
N ILE A 95 -0.92 -2.20 -10.62
CA ILE A 95 -1.98 -3.12 -10.23
C ILE A 95 -3.29 -2.37 -10.36
N LYS A 96 -4.07 -2.71 -11.38
CA LYS A 96 -5.38 -2.11 -11.59
C LYS A 96 -6.43 -2.86 -10.78
N VAL A 97 -7.10 -2.13 -9.89
CA VAL A 97 -8.15 -2.63 -9.00
C VAL A 97 -9.47 -1.94 -9.32
N GLU A 98 -10.56 -2.39 -8.71
CA GLU A 98 -11.85 -1.71 -8.85
C GLU A 98 -11.94 -0.42 -8.01
N ASN A 99 -11.24 -0.39 -6.86
CA ASN A 99 -11.23 0.75 -5.95
C ASN A 99 -9.92 0.80 -5.14
N SER A 100 -9.15 1.86 -5.32
CA SER A 100 -7.82 2.00 -4.71
C SER A 100 -7.87 2.11 -3.18
N LEU A 101 -8.90 2.74 -2.61
CA LEU A 101 -9.06 2.85 -1.16
C LEU A 101 -9.34 1.49 -0.53
N LEU A 102 -10.26 0.71 -1.12
CA LEU A 102 -10.55 -0.65 -0.64
C LEU A 102 -9.33 -1.57 -0.80
N ALA A 103 -8.56 -1.42 -1.88
CA ALA A 103 -7.31 -2.15 -2.06
C ALA A 103 -6.29 -1.83 -0.96
N LEU A 104 -6.10 -0.54 -0.63
CA LEU A 104 -5.24 -0.11 0.48
C LEU A 104 -5.70 -0.71 1.82
N GLN A 105 -7.00 -0.67 2.11
CA GLN A 105 -7.56 -1.25 3.34
C GLN A 105 -7.36 -2.77 3.40
N LYS A 106 -7.58 -3.48 2.28
CA LYS A 106 -7.34 -4.94 2.18
C LYS A 106 -5.87 -5.27 2.43
N LEU A 107 -4.96 -4.53 1.81
CA LEU A 107 -3.52 -4.70 2.00
C LEU A 107 -3.10 -4.43 3.45
N ALA A 108 -3.59 -3.34 4.05
CA ALA A 108 -3.33 -3.01 5.45
C ALA A 108 -3.87 -4.09 6.41
N ALA A 109 -5.06 -4.63 6.15
CA ALA A 109 -5.64 -5.73 6.93
C ALA A 109 -4.82 -7.03 6.80
N CYS A 110 -4.37 -7.36 5.59
CA CYS A 110 -3.47 -8.50 5.34
C CYS A 110 -2.17 -8.36 6.13
N TRP A 111 -1.53 -7.20 6.03
CA TRP A 111 -0.32 -6.88 6.77
C TRP A 111 -0.53 -6.94 8.28
N ARG A 112 -1.59 -6.31 8.80
CA ARG A 112 -1.92 -6.28 10.23
C ARG A 112 -2.15 -7.68 10.79
N ARG A 113 -2.71 -8.62 10.03
CA ARG A 113 -2.94 -10.02 10.47
C ARG A 113 -1.65 -10.80 10.72
N GLN A 114 -0.50 -10.34 10.19
CA GLN A 114 0.79 -10.97 10.46
C GLN A 114 1.29 -10.72 11.90
N PHE A 115 0.64 -9.80 12.63
CA PHE A 115 1.02 -9.42 13.97
C PHE A 115 -0.12 -9.68 14.96
N SER A 116 0.21 -10.10 16.18
CA SER A 116 -0.75 -10.32 17.26
C SER A 116 -0.45 -9.47 18.51
N PRO A 117 -0.19 -8.15 18.40
CA PRO A 117 -0.06 -7.30 19.58
C PRO A 117 -1.44 -7.05 20.21
N GLN A 118 -1.45 -6.69 21.48
CA GLN A 118 -2.63 -6.12 22.12
C GLN A 118 -2.92 -4.75 21.49
N VAL A 119 -4.15 -4.55 21.01
CA VAL A 119 -4.58 -3.30 20.36
C VAL A 119 -5.64 -2.62 21.21
N ILE A 120 -5.46 -1.32 21.42
CA ILE A 120 -6.36 -0.45 22.16
C ILE A 120 -6.93 0.59 21.19
N GLY A 121 -8.25 0.60 21.03
CA GLY A 121 -8.96 1.59 20.22
C GLY A 121 -9.43 2.76 21.08
N ILE A 122 -9.16 3.99 20.65
CA ILE A 122 -9.58 5.22 21.34
C ILE A 122 -10.52 5.98 20.40
N THR A 123 -11.74 6.25 20.87
CA THR A 123 -12.81 6.91 20.10
C THR A 123 -13.44 8.05 20.92
N GLY A 124 -14.35 8.81 20.31
CA GLY A 124 -15.07 9.93 20.93
C GLY A 124 -14.98 11.21 20.11
N SER A 125 -15.86 12.20 20.35
CA SER A 125 -15.82 13.46 19.58
C SER A 125 -14.68 14.38 20.01
N VAL A 126 -14.34 14.39 21.30
CA VAL A 126 -13.31 15.27 21.91
C VAL A 126 -12.28 14.42 22.67
N GLY A 127 -11.03 14.88 22.73
CA GLY A 127 -10.00 14.28 23.58
C GLY A 127 -9.27 13.05 23.03
N LYS A 128 -9.68 12.48 21.89
CA LYS A 128 -9.05 11.29 21.27
C LYS A 128 -7.53 11.37 21.19
N THR A 129 -7.00 12.47 20.65
CA THR A 129 -5.55 12.65 20.47
C THR A 129 -4.84 12.72 21.83
N SER A 130 -5.31 13.54 22.75
CA SER A 130 -4.73 13.67 24.10
C SER A 130 -4.77 12.35 24.86
N THR A 131 -5.89 11.62 24.81
CA THR A 131 -6.03 10.30 25.46
C THR A 131 -5.10 9.27 24.83
N LYS A 132 -4.92 9.28 23.50
CA LYS A 132 -3.96 8.42 22.80
C LYS A 132 -2.53 8.67 23.24
N GLU A 133 -2.12 9.94 23.35
CA GLU A 133 -0.76 10.29 23.80
C GLU A 133 -0.53 9.94 25.29
N LEU A 134 -1.51 10.20 26.16
CA LEU A 134 -1.41 9.84 27.58
C LEU A 134 -1.33 8.32 27.77
N ALA A 135 -2.15 7.56 27.05
CA ALA A 135 -2.11 6.10 27.08
C ALA A 135 -0.75 5.57 26.60
N HIS A 136 -0.21 6.12 25.52
CA HIS A 136 1.13 5.77 25.03
C HIS A 136 2.21 6.06 26.09
N SER A 137 2.21 7.24 26.70
CA SER A 137 3.19 7.64 27.72
C SER A 137 3.25 6.68 28.92
N VAL A 138 2.09 6.19 29.38
CA VAL A 138 2.00 5.21 30.47
C VAL A 138 2.44 3.82 30.02
N LEU A 139 1.97 3.35 28.86
CA LEU A 139 2.29 2.00 28.37
C LEU A 139 3.77 1.86 27.97
N ALA A 140 4.39 2.91 27.44
CA ALA A 140 5.79 2.97 27.05
C ALA A 140 6.76 2.77 28.23
N GLN A 141 6.30 2.97 29.48
CA GLN A 141 7.10 2.69 30.69
C GLN A 141 7.46 1.21 30.82
N LYS A 142 6.66 0.30 30.23
CA LYS A 142 6.84 -1.15 30.36
C LYS A 142 6.94 -1.87 29.04
N TYR A 143 6.22 -1.41 28.01
CA TYR A 143 6.13 -2.08 26.72
C TYR A 143 6.85 -1.29 25.64
N LYS A 144 7.36 -2.00 24.62
CA LYS A 144 7.74 -1.37 23.35
C LYS A 144 6.45 -1.10 22.57
N THR A 145 5.98 0.13 22.69
CA THR A 145 4.78 0.67 22.02
C THR A 145 5.14 1.45 20.77
#